data_AF-W0F8X4-F1
#
_entry.id   AF-W0F8X4-F1
#
_cell.length_a   1.000
_cell.length_b   1.000
_cell.length_c   1.000
_cell.angle_alpha   90.00
_cell.angle_beta   90.00
_cell.angle_gamma   90.00
#
_symmetry.space_group_name_H-M   'P 1'
#
loop_
_entity.id
_entity.type
_entity.pdbx_description
1 polymer ?
#
loop_
_entity_poly.entity_id
_entity_poly.type
_entity_poly.pdbx_seq_one_letter_code
_entity_poly.pdbx_strand_id
1 'polypeptide(L)'
;MLDNYLTGRRVNYFKPFAYVILMSTIGALLVKLLTSGLAAAYAKYNPGQTMPLREGFFNHYFSAFIFLMIPLVSLTTYLFFIRRRYNYWEHVVINTYIAAQLNVMQVLIYTIAYITVLVKHQFSVNGFTILVPFFMTGFLYLYGASFGFLMKEPRSLFRLVITITLMNCLLSLLYITGFRLAGIMTPW
;
A
#
# COMPACT_ATOMS: atom_id res chain seq x y z
N MET A 1 4.12 -18.17 -8.99
CA MET A 1 5.40 -18.06 -8.23
C MET A 1 5.20 -18.33 -6.74
N LEU A 2 4.22 -17.69 -6.08
CA LEU A 2 3.89 -17.91 -4.66
C LEU A 2 3.36 -19.34 -4.35
N ASP A 3 2.59 -19.97 -5.24
CA ASP A 3 2.10 -21.35 -5.04
C ASP A 3 3.22 -22.38 -4.80
N ASN A 4 4.38 -22.20 -5.44
CA ASN A 4 5.52 -23.10 -5.27
C ASN A 4 6.26 -22.91 -3.93
N TYR A 5 6.16 -21.71 -3.33
CA TYR A 5 6.66 -21.41 -1.99
C TYR A 5 5.76 -22.04 -0.92
N LEU A 6 4.44 -21.92 -1.11
CA LEU A 6 3.43 -22.50 -0.21
C LEU A 6 3.40 -24.03 -0.26
N THR A 7 3.69 -24.64 -1.42
CA THR A 7 3.76 -26.10 -1.58
C THR A 7 5.07 -26.73 -1.10
N GLY A 8 5.98 -25.95 -0.50
CA GLY A 8 7.16 -26.49 0.19
C GLY A 8 8.27 -27.03 -0.73
N ARG A 9 8.27 -26.70 -2.03
CA ARG A 9 9.47 -26.96 -2.86
C ARG A 9 10.61 -26.09 -2.33
N ARG A 10 11.68 -26.74 -1.87
CA ARG A 10 12.94 -26.09 -1.43
C ARG A 10 13.68 -25.47 -2.61
N VAL A 11 13.11 -24.43 -3.20
CA VAL A 11 13.83 -23.50 -4.07
C VAL A 11 14.28 -22.35 -3.17
N ASN A 12 15.51 -21.85 -3.36
CA ASN A 12 16.03 -20.69 -2.64
C ASN A 12 15.25 -19.42 -3.03
N TYR A 13 14.05 -19.28 -2.49
CA TYR A 13 13.23 -18.10 -2.65
C TYR A 13 13.76 -16.97 -1.77
N PHE A 14 13.69 -15.74 -2.27
CA PHE A 14 14.14 -14.58 -1.54
C PHE A 14 13.34 -14.41 -0.24
N LYS A 15 14.02 -14.33 0.90
CA LYS A 15 13.36 -14.31 2.22
C LYS A 15 12.32 -13.17 2.27
N PRO A 16 11.05 -13.44 2.60
CA PRO A 16 9.97 -12.44 2.55
C PRO A 16 10.25 -11.20 3.40
N PHE A 17 10.83 -11.39 4.58
CA PHE A 17 11.25 -10.28 5.46
C PHE A 17 12.36 -9.43 4.84
N ALA A 18 13.39 -10.05 4.25
CA ALA A 18 14.46 -9.32 3.59
C ALA A 18 13.93 -8.53 2.39
N TYR A 19 12.97 -9.09 1.64
CA TYR A 19 12.31 -8.41 0.54
C TYR A 19 11.59 -7.14 0.98
N VAL A 20 10.81 -7.21 2.05
CA VAL A 20 10.08 -6.03 2.56
C VAL A 20 10.99 -4.98 3.12
N ILE A 21 12.04 -5.37 3.85
CA ILE A 21 13.02 -4.39 4.37
C ILE A 21 13.70 -3.67 3.19
N LEU A 22 14.16 -4.41 2.18
CA LEU A 22 14.78 -3.81 1.00
C LEU A 22 13.81 -2.90 0.24
N MET A 23 12.59 -3.37 -0.05
CA MET A 23 11.59 -2.57 -0.78
C MET A 23 11.12 -1.35 0.00
N SER A 24 11.00 -1.45 1.32
CA SER A 24 10.63 -0.30 2.17
C SER A 24 11.77 0.71 2.24
N THR A 25 13.02 0.26 2.29
CA THR A 25 14.20 1.13 2.30
C THR A 25 14.33 1.85 0.96
N ILE A 26 14.26 1.11 -0.16
CA ILE A 26 14.31 1.68 -1.52
C ILE A 26 13.13 2.63 -1.73
N GLY A 27 11.92 2.23 -1.33
CA GLY A 27 10.72 3.06 -1.43
C GLY A 27 10.86 4.37 -0.63
N ALA A 28 11.29 4.31 0.63
CA ALA A 28 11.48 5.48 1.46
C ALA A 28 12.54 6.44 0.89
N LEU A 29 13.66 5.91 0.38
CA LEU A 29 14.69 6.72 -0.27
C LEU A 29 14.18 7.40 -1.53
N LEU A 30 13.48 6.67 -2.40
CA LEU A 30 12.89 7.22 -3.63
C LEU A 30 11.83 8.27 -3.34
N VAL A 31 10.94 8.02 -2.37
CA VAL A 31 9.95 9.00 -1.93
C VAL A 31 10.63 10.25 -1.42
N LYS A 32 11.68 10.12 -0.59
CA LYS A 32 12.43 11.28 -0.07
C LYS A 32 13.13 12.07 -1.17
N LEU A 33 13.69 11.42 -2.17
CA LEU A 33 14.27 12.08 -3.35
C LEU A 33 13.21 12.82 -4.15
N LEU A 34 12.06 12.19 -4.41
CA LEU A 34 10.95 12.77 -5.15
C LEU A 34 10.33 13.96 -4.41
N THR A 35 10.08 13.86 -3.10
CA THR A 35 9.53 14.97 -2.31
C THR A 35 10.49 16.15 -2.26
N SER A 36 11.79 15.91 -2.11
CA SER A 36 12.81 16.96 -2.14
C SER A 36 12.87 17.65 -3.50
N GLY A 37 12.85 16.88 -4.60
CA GLY A 37 12.80 17.42 -5.96
C GLY A 37 11.52 18.21 -6.22
N LEU A 38 10.39 17.74 -5.72
CA LEU A 38 9.09 18.38 -5.85
C LEU A 38 9.04 19.71 -5.07
N ALA A 39 9.56 19.75 -3.85
CA ALA A 39 9.70 20.98 -3.07
C ALA A 39 10.58 22.02 -3.79
N ALA A 40 11.72 21.59 -4.35
CA ALA A 40 12.62 22.46 -5.11
C ALA A 40 11.97 22.98 -6.40
N ALA A 41 11.28 22.12 -7.14
CA ALA A 41 10.56 22.51 -8.35
C ALA A 41 9.43 23.50 -8.04
N TYR A 42 8.65 23.25 -6.98
CA TYR A 42 7.58 24.14 -6.56
C TYR A 42 8.10 25.52 -6.14
N ALA A 43 9.17 25.58 -5.34
CA ALA A 43 9.82 26.83 -4.93
C ALA A 43 10.36 27.65 -6.11
N LYS A 44 10.83 26.98 -7.17
CA LYS A 44 11.29 27.64 -8.41
C LYS A 44 10.15 28.33 -9.16
N TYR A 45 8.97 27.73 -9.21
CA TYR A 45 7.82 28.27 -9.96
C TYR A 45 6.90 29.18 -9.13
N ASN A 46 6.98 29.11 -7.79
CA ASN A 46 6.16 29.91 -6.88
C ASN A 46 7.05 30.54 -5.77
N PRO A 47 7.83 31.58 -6.10
CA PRO A 47 8.73 32.21 -5.13
C PRO A 47 7.94 32.80 -3.96
N GLY A 48 8.34 32.46 -2.73
CA GLY A 48 7.71 32.96 -1.50
C GLY A 48 6.55 32.11 -0.97
N GLN A 49 6.13 31.05 -1.67
CA GLN A 49 5.14 30.11 -1.17
C GLN A 49 5.79 28.79 -0.71
N THR A 50 5.54 28.41 0.53
CA THR A 50 5.88 27.06 1.01
C THR A 50 4.89 26.07 0.46
N MET A 51 5.39 24.94 -0.01
CA MET A 51 4.52 23.87 -0.50
C MET A 51 3.53 23.46 0.60
N PRO A 52 2.22 23.38 0.31
CA PRO A 52 1.19 23.02 1.31
C PRO A 52 1.20 21.52 1.67
N LEU A 53 2.34 20.83 1.50
CA LEU A 53 2.48 19.46 1.96
C LEU A 53 2.69 19.50 3.47
N ARG A 54 1.67 19.12 4.24
CA ARG A 54 1.80 18.99 5.70
C ARG A 54 2.91 17.99 6.02
N GLU A 55 4.00 18.49 6.59
CA GLU A 55 5.08 17.67 7.18
C GLU A 55 4.60 17.03 8.49
N GLY A 56 3.62 16.12 8.40
CA GLY A 56 3.26 15.27 9.51
C GLY A 56 4.30 14.17 9.71
N PHE A 57 4.60 13.82 10.96
CA PHE A 57 5.45 12.68 11.34
C PHE A 57 5.15 11.43 10.50
N PHE A 58 3.86 11.16 10.27
CA PHE A 58 3.41 9.98 9.54
C PHE A 58 3.57 10.02 8.01
N ASN A 59 3.74 11.19 7.39
CA ASN A 59 4.16 11.27 5.97
C ASN A 59 5.60 10.77 5.80
N HIS A 60 6.45 10.99 6.80
CA HIS A 60 7.84 10.52 6.79
C HIS A 60 7.96 9.01 7.09
N TYR A 61 7.09 8.49 7.96
CA TYR A 61 7.12 7.10 8.44
C TYR A 61 6.03 6.19 7.84
N PHE A 62 5.43 6.57 6.70
CA PHE A 62 4.36 5.81 6.08
C PHE A 62 4.74 4.33 5.81
N SER A 63 5.97 4.07 5.37
CA SER A 63 6.48 2.70 5.18
C SER A 63 6.57 1.90 6.48
N ALA A 64 6.92 2.55 7.59
CA ALA A 64 6.94 1.89 8.91
C ALA A 64 5.53 1.61 9.42
N PHE A 65 4.58 2.51 9.15
CA PHE A 65 3.17 2.30 9.46
C PHE A 65 2.57 1.11 8.68
N ILE A 66 2.89 0.99 7.38
CA ILE A 66 2.48 -0.18 6.58
C ILE A 66 3.05 -1.47 7.19
N PHE A 67 4.32 -1.44 7.62
CA PHE A 67 4.97 -2.59 8.23
C PHE A 67 4.26 -3.05 9.52
N LEU A 68 3.86 -2.09 10.38
CA LEU A 68 3.08 -2.36 11.58
C LEU A 68 1.67 -2.90 11.27
N MET A 69 1.11 -2.57 10.10
CA MET A 69 -0.20 -3.07 9.67
C MET A 69 -0.17 -4.49 9.10
N ILE A 70 0.99 -5.02 8.69
CA ILE A 70 1.13 -6.39 8.16
C ILE A 70 0.50 -7.47 9.07
N PRO A 71 0.78 -7.55 10.39
CA PRO A 71 0.17 -8.56 11.26
C PRO A 71 -1.36 -8.42 11.37
N LEU A 72 -1.88 -7.18 11.40
CA LEU A 72 -3.31 -6.89 11.47
C LEU A 72 -4.02 -7.31 10.17
N VAL A 73 -3.47 -6.92 9.03
CA VAL A 73 -3.95 -7.33 7.69
C VAL A 73 -3.90 -8.85 7.54
N SER A 74 -2.85 -9.48 8.06
CA SER A 74 -2.71 -10.95 8.04
C SER A 74 -3.75 -11.64 8.89
N LEU A 75 -4.08 -11.09 10.05
CA LEU A 75 -5.16 -11.59 10.89
C LEU A 75 -6.52 -11.47 10.19
N THR A 76 -6.80 -10.34 9.52
CA THR A 76 -8.01 -10.19 8.71
C THR A 76 -8.10 -11.23 7.60
N THR A 77 -7.06 -11.40 6.80
CA THR A 77 -7.08 -12.41 5.72
C THR A 77 -7.19 -13.84 6.27
N TYR A 78 -6.56 -14.12 7.40
CA TYR A 78 -6.66 -15.42 8.06
C TYR A 78 -8.09 -15.71 8.53
N LEU A 79 -8.79 -14.74 9.13
CA LEU A 79 -10.18 -14.92 9.57
C LEU A 79 -11.13 -15.21 8.39
N PHE A 80 -10.99 -14.50 7.27
CA PHE A 80 -11.83 -14.71 6.09
C PHE A 80 -11.53 -16.01 5.35
N PHE A 81 -10.31 -16.53 5.45
CA PHE A 81 -9.89 -17.78 4.83
C PHE A 81 -9.61 -18.90 5.83
N ILE A 82 -10.16 -18.82 7.06
CA ILE A 82 -9.88 -19.78 8.15
C ILE A 82 -10.29 -21.23 7.81
N ARG A 83 -11.20 -21.39 6.84
CA ARG A 83 -11.62 -22.70 6.31
C ARG A 83 -10.66 -23.28 5.28
N ARG A 84 -9.66 -22.53 4.84
CA ARG A 84 -8.63 -22.98 3.91
C ARG A 84 -7.44 -23.49 4.74
N ARG A 85 -6.81 -24.58 4.31
CA ARG A 85 -5.72 -25.26 5.06
C ARG A 85 -4.42 -24.44 5.19
N TYR A 86 -4.47 -23.14 4.90
CA TYR A 86 -3.31 -22.27 5.00
C TYR A 86 -3.11 -21.80 6.43
N ASN A 87 -1.86 -21.78 6.88
CA ASN A 87 -1.50 -21.37 8.23
C ASN A 87 -1.38 -19.84 8.31
N TYR A 88 -1.53 -19.26 9.50
CA TYR A 88 -1.41 -17.81 9.72
C TYR A 88 -0.10 -17.25 9.13
N TRP A 89 1.00 -17.99 9.25
CA TRP A 89 2.30 -17.60 8.72
C TRP A 89 2.34 -17.46 7.19
N GLU A 90 1.55 -18.23 6.46
CA GLU A 90 1.47 -18.12 5.00
C GLU A 90 0.74 -16.83 4.60
N HIS A 91 -0.31 -16.47 5.34
CA HIS A 91 -0.97 -15.16 5.20
C HIS A 91 0.00 -14.01 5.48
N VAL A 92 0.81 -14.12 6.52
CA VAL A 92 1.87 -13.13 6.83
C VAL A 92 2.84 -12.98 5.67
N VAL A 93 3.34 -14.09 5.11
CA VAL A 93 4.29 -14.05 3.99
C VAL A 93 3.67 -13.41 2.75
N ILE A 94 2.44 -13.78 2.37
CA ILE A 94 1.75 -13.22 1.21
C ILE A 94 1.53 -11.71 1.40
N ASN A 95 1.04 -11.30 2.57
CA ASN A 95 0.80 -9.89 2.88
C ASN A 95 2.07 -9.07 2.92
N THR A 96 3.18 -9.66 3.36
CA THR A 96 4.50 -9.06 3.34
C THR A 96 4.90 -8.72 1.89
N TYR A 97 4.75 -9.64 0.93
CA TYR A 97 5.01 -9.34 -0.48
C TYR A 97 4.10 -8.25 -1.06
N ILE A 98 2.81 -8.26 -0.72
CA ILE A 98 1.88 -7.26 -1.24
C ILE A 98 2.09 -5.88 -0.60
N ALA A 99 2.48 -5.83 0.67
CA ALA A 99 2.87 -4.58 1.35
C ALA A 99 4.08 -3.92 0.67
N ALA A 100 5.05 -4.71 0.19
CA ALA A 100 6.15 -4.18 -0.62
C ALA A 100 5.66 -3.58 -1.95
N GLN A 101 4.65 -4.16 -2.59
CA GLN A 101 4.05 -3.56 -3.80
C GLN A 101 3.33 -2.23 -3.50
N LEU A 102 2.79 -2.06 -2.29
CA LEU A 102 2.19 -0.80 -1.87
C LEU A 102 3.22 0.34 -1.77
N ASN A 103 4.45 0.05 -1.33
CA ASN A 103 5.55 1.04 -1.36
C ASN A 103 5.87 1.48 -2.81
N VAL A 104 5.82 0.55 -3.77
CA VAL A 104 6.01 0.89 -5.20
C VAL A 104 4.89 1.82 -5.70
N MET A 105 3.63 1.54 -5.33
CA MET A 105 2.51 2.43 -5.64
C MET A 105 2.70 3.83 -5.06
N GLN A 106 3.22 3.94 -3.83
CA GLN A 106 3.52 5.23 -3.22
C GLN A 106 4.56 6.02 -4.03
N VAL A 107 5.64 5.37 -4.48
CA VAL A 107 6.64 6.00 -5.36
C VAL A 107 6.00 6.51 -6.65
N LEU A 108 5.09 5.75 -7.26
CA LEU A 108 4.37 6.17 -8.46
C LEU A 108 3.50 7.40 -8.22
N ILE A 109 2.78 7.46 -7.10
CA ILE A 109 1.96 8.63 -6.71
C ILE A 109 2.82 9.90 -6.64
N TYR A 110 3.97 9.84 -5.94
CA TYR A 110 4.88 10.98 -5.83
C TYR A 110 5.54 11.34 -7.17
N THR A 111 5.80 10.36 -8.03
CA THR A 111 6.34 10.59 -9.38
C THR A 111 5.33 11.36 -10.24
N ILE A 112 4.05 10.97 -10.22
CA ILE A 112 2.98 11.67 -10.94
C ILE A 112 2.79 13.08 -10.37
N ALA A 113 2.85 13.23 -9.04
CA ALA A 113 2.78 14.54 -8.39
C ALA A 113 3.95 15.44 -8.83
N TYR A 114 5.16 14.90 -8.98
CA TYR A 114 6.31 15.65 -9.47
C TYR A 114 6.13 16.11 -10.92
N ILE A 115 5.67 15.22 -11.81
CA ILE A 115 5.42 15.54 -13.22
C ILE A 115 4.33 16.62 -13.36
N THR A 116 3.26 16.55 -12.56
CA THR A 116 2.18 17.55 -12.63
C THR A 116 2.66 18.95 -12.22
N VAL A 117 3.56 19.06 -11.24
CA VAL A 117 4.19 20.34 -10.87
C VAL A 117 5.09 20.87 -11.99
N LEU A 118 5.85 19.99 -12.66
CA LEU A 118 6.69 20.40 -13.79
C LEU A 118 5.87 20.93 -14.98
N VAL A 119 4.72 20.31 -15.28
CA VAL A 119 3.89 20.66 -16.45
C VAL A 119 2.95 21.83 -16.17
N LYS A 120 2.31 21.87 -14.99
CA LYS A 120 1.27 22.86 -14.67
C LYS A 120 1.78 24.04 -13.84
N HIS A 121 3.03 23.99 -13.37
CA HIS A 121 3.67 24.99 -12.51
C HIS A 121 2.94 25.31 -11.18
N GLN A 122 1.86 24.59 -10.88
CA GLN A 122 1.05 24.74 -9.69
C GLN A 122 0.86 23.37 -9.02
N PHE A 123 0.87 23.37 -7.69
CA PHE A 123 0.53 22.20 -6.90
C PHE A 123 -0.93 22.31 -6.46
N SER A 124 -1.81 21.51 -7.08
CA SER A 124 -3.21 21.42 -6.65
C SER A 124 -3.32 20.40 -5.52
N VAL A 125 -3.48 20.90 -4.28
CA VAL A 125 -3.77 20.06 -3.11
C VAL A 125 -4.99 19.17 -3.36
N ASN A 126 -6.04 19.73 -3.98
CA ASN A 126 -7.26 18.99 -4.30
C ASN A 126 -6.99 17.85 -5.29
N GLY A 127 -6.12 18.06 -6.28
CA GLY A 127 -5.72 17.00 -7.21
C GLY A 127 -4.97 15.86 -6.52
N PHE A 128 -4.05 16.18 -5.61
CA PHE A 128 -3.33 15.19 -4.81
C PHE A 128 -4.26 14.41 -3.86
N THR A 129 -5.23 15.10 -3.24
CA THR A 129 -6.24 14.50 -2.36
C THR A 129 -7.16 13.52 -3.09
N ILE A 130 -7.43 13.71 -4.39
CA ILE A 130 -8.24 12.78 -5.20
C ILE A 130 -7.40 11.62 -5.75
N LEU A 131 -6.13 11.87 -6.06
CA LEU A 131 -5.20 10.88 -6.58
C LEU A 131 -4.98 9.73 -5.56
N VAL A 132 -4.81 10.05 -4.29
CA VAL A 132 -4.51 9.05 -3.24
C VAL A 132 -5.64 8.02 -3.08
N PRO A 133 -6.92 8.38 -2.88
CA PRO A 133 -8.04 7.43 -2.84
C PRO A 133 -8.20 6.61 -4.12
N PHE A 134 -7.97 7.21 -5.29
CA PHE A 134 -8.05 6.51 -6.57
C PHE A 134 -7.02 5.37 -6.66
N PHE A 135 -5.76 5.67 -6.35
CA PHE A 135 -4.69 4.67 -6.30
C PHE A 135 -4.91 3.64 -5.18
N MET A 136 -5.39 4.05 -4.00
CA MET A 136 -5.70 3.14 -2.89
C MET A 136 -6.85 2.18 -3.22
N THR A 137 -7.87 2.65 -3.92
CA THR A 137 -8.99 1.80 -4.38
C THR A 137 -8.51 0.79 -5.42
N GLY A 138 -7.66 1.22 -6.37
CA GLY A 138 -7.03 0.33 -7.34
C GLY A 138 -6.13 -0.72 -6.66
N PHE A 139 -5.38 -0.33 -5.64
CA PHE A 139 -4.57 -1.25 -4.84
C PHE A 139 -5.42 -2.29 -4.10
N LEU A 140 -6.49 -1.87 -3.40
CA LEU A 140 -7.41 -2.79 -2.72
C LEU A 140 -8.06 -3.80 -3.69
N TYR A 141 -8.40 -3.35 -4.90
CA TYR A 141 -8.89 -4.24 -5.94
C TYR A 141 -7.83 -5.26 -6.39
N LEU A 142 -6.60 -4.81 -6.69
CA LEU A 142 -5.47 -5.68 -7.04
C LEU A 142 -5.14 -6.67 -5.92
N TYR A 143 -5.21 -6.21 -4.66
CA TYR A 143 -5.01 -7.00 -3.47
C TYR A 143 -6.04 -8.15 -3.38
N GLY A 144 -7.33 -7.81 -3.48
CA GLY A 144 -8.41 -8.78 -3.47
C GLY A 144 -8.34 -9.77 -4.64
N ALA A 145 -8.02 -9.29 -5.83
CA ALA A 145 -7.85 -10.13 -7.02
C ALA A 145 -6.66 -11.10 -6.87
N SER A 146 -5.54 -10.63 -6.32
CA SER A 146 -4.35 -11.44 -6.07
C SER A 146 -4.61 -12.55 -5.06
N PHE A 147 -5.26 -12.23 -3.93
CA PHE A 147 -5.67 -13.25 -2.94
C PHE A 147 -6.74 -14.20 -3.49
N GLY A 148 -7.69 -13.69 -4.27
CA GLY A 148 -8.72 -14.49 -4.92
C GLY A 148 -8.16 -15.49 -5.93
N PHE A 149 -7.14 -15.09 -6.68
CA PHE A 149 -6.43 -15.94 -7.64
C PHE A 149 -5.49 -16.93 -6.95
N LEU A 150 -4.73 -16.48 -5.95
CA LEU A 150 -3.71 -17.29 -5.27
C LEU A 150 -4.33 -18.35 -4.37
N MET A 151 -5.44 -18.05 -3.73
CA MET A 151 -6.17 -19.02 -2.90
C MET A 151 -7.32 -19.66 -3.68
N LYS A 152 -7.09 -19.98 -4.95
CA LYS A 152 -8.10 -20.57 -5.85
C LYS A 152 -8.62 -21.91 -5.32
N GLU A 153 -9.74 -21.85 -4.61
CA GLU A 153 -10.80 -22.86 -4.59
C GLU A 153 -12.05 -22.16 -4.00
N PRO A 154 -13.17 -22.03 -4.73
CA PRO A 154 -14.16 -23.09 -4.57
C PRO A 154 -15.17 -23.28 -5.72
N ARG A 155 -15.99 -24.31 -5.54
CA ARG A 155 -17.18 -24.78 -6.27
C ARG A 155 -18.24 -23.73 -6.73
N SER A 156 -18.06 -22.42 -6.54
CA SER A 156 -19.01 -21.35 -6.93
C SER A 156 -18.37 -19.94 -6.92
N LEU A 157 -18.41 -19.25 -8.08
CA LEU A 157 -17.85 -17.89 -8.27
C LEU A 157 -18.49 -16.84 -7.35
N PHE A 158 -19.81 -16.94 -7.09
CA PHE A 158 -20.56 -15.94 -6.33
C PHE A 158 -20.11 -15.83 -4.86
N ARG A 159 -19.86 -16.97 -4.19
CA ARG A 159 -19.34 -16.97 -2.81
C ARG A 159 -17.94 -16.37 -2.70
N LEU A 160 -17.10 -16.59 -3.71
CA LEU A 160 -15.75 -16.02 -3.76
C LEU A 160 -15.82 -14.49 -3.89
N VAL A 161 -16.67 -13.97 -4.77
CA VAL A 161 -16.84 -12.51 -4.93
C VAL A 161 -17.31 -11.86 -3.63
N ILE A 162 -18.32 -12.41 -2.95
CA ILE A 162 -18.81 -11.89 -1.67
C ILE A 162 -17.72 -11.91 -0.58
N THR A 163 -16.92 -12.98 -0.52
CA THR A 163 -15.87 -13.09 0.49
C THR A 163 -14.77 -12.04 0.26
N ILE A 164 -14.37 -11.82 -1.00
CA ILE A 164 -13.36 -10.82 -1.36
C ILE A 164 -13.88 -9.40 -1.12
N THR A 165 -15.14 -9.11 -1.46
CA THR A 165 -15.71 -7.77 -1.23
C THR A 165 -15.84 -7.46 0.25
N LEU A 166 -16.30 -8.41 1.08
CA LEU A 166 -16.36 -8.24 2.54
C LEU A 166 -14.96 -8.07 3.15
N MET A 167 -13.98 -8.86 2.71
CA MET A 167 -12.59 -8.72 3.16
C MET A 167 -12.03 -7.34 2.82
N ASN A 168 -12.22 -6.87 1.59
CA ASN A 168 -11.75 -5.55 1.16
C ASN A 168 -12.46 -4.40 1.89
N CYS A 169 -13.74 -4.56 2.22
CA CYS A 169 -14.49 -3.60 3.03
C CYS A 169 -13.91 -3.52 4.46
N LEU A 170 -13.58 -4.67 5.06
CA LEU A 170 -12.99 -4.69 6.40
C LEU A 170 -11.56 -4.13 6.40
N LEU A 171 -10.77 -4.42 5.36
CA LEU A 171 -9.44 -3.84 5.18
C LEU A 171 -9.49 -2.33 4.97
N SER A 172 -10.43 -1.82 4.16
CA SER A 172 -10.55 -0.37 3.94
C SER A 172 -10.92 0.35 5.23
N LEU A 173 -11.80 -0.23 6.06
CA LEU A 173 -12.10 0.30 7.40
C LEU A 173 -10.86 0.32 8.29
N LEU A 174 -10.07 -0.75 8.32
CA LEU A 174 -8.80 -0.81 9.07
C LEU A 174 -7.78 0.23 8.60
N TYR A 175 -7.65 0.45 7.29
CA TYR A 175 -6.76 1.48 6.77
C TYR A 175 -7.27 2.88 7.12
N ILE A 176 -8.58 3.15 7.01
CA ILE A 176 -9.16 4.45 7.39
C ILE A 176 -8.97 4.73 8.87
N THR A 177 -9.25 3.77 9.76
CA THR A 177 -9.03 3.94 11.21
C THR A 177 -7.56 4.12 11.51
N GLY A 178 -6.69 3.33 10.86
CA GLY A 178 -5.25 3.47 10.94
C GLY A 178 -4.76 4.87 10.52
N PHE A 179 -5.25 5.40 9.41
CA PHE A 179 -4.89 6.74 8.92
C PHE A 179 -5.42 7.87 9.82
N ARG A 180 -6.59 7.68 10.46
CA ARG A 180 -7.13 8.61 11.46
C ARG A 180 -6.29 8.60 12.74
N LEU A 181 -5.93 7.42 13.25
CA LEU A 181 -5.05 7.27 14.42
C LEU A 181 -3.64 7.82 14.15
N ALA A 182 -3.15 7.65 12.93
CA ALA A 182 -1.90 8.23 12.45
C ALA A 182 -1.99 9.74 12.17
N GLY A 183 -3.13 10.40 12.38
CA GLY A 183 -3.27 11.84 12.16
C GLY A 183 -3.03 12.30 10.70
N ILE A 184 -3.04 11.38 9.74
CA ILE A 184 -2.89 11.67 8.30
C ILE A 184 -4.21 12.25 7.75
N MET A 185 -5.35 11.80 8.29
CA MET A 185 -6.67 12.35 8.02
C MET A 185 -7.19 13.06 9.28
N THR A 186 -7.43 14.37 9.21
CA THR A 186 -8.20 15.07 10.25
C THR A 186 -9.64 14.55 10.25
N PRO A 187 -10.31 14.46 11.42
CA PRO A 187 -11.77 14.37 11.41
C PRO A 187 -12.28 15.64 10.69
N TRP A 188 -13.19 15.41 9.76
CA TRP A 188 -14.02 16.46 9.16
C TRP A 188 -14.70 17.29 10.24
#